data_AF-A0A8K0XJQ1-F1
#
_entry.id   AF-A0A8K0XJQ1-F1
#
_cell.length_a   1.000
_cell.length_b   1.000
_cell.length_c   1.000
_cell.angle_alpha   90.00
_cell.angle_beta   90.00
_cell.angle_gamma   90.00
#
_symmetry.space_group_name_H-M   'P 1'
#
loop_
_entity.id
_entity.type
_entity.pdbx_description
1 polymer ?
#
loop_
_entity_poly.entity_id
_entity_poly.type
_entity_poly.pdbx_seq_one_letter_code
_entity_poly.pdbx_strand_id
1 'polypeptide(L)'
;MLFRQHPDVDGFIDWKARTRKKTMENPPQVNDTLLVHVNKFFDREKAALQFVFPAMDLPEDSSSILTKHPRDRDRSVTEILETAERDAGRGSLLFRITKVVQCEVNRYSRVYFGRLEWHLSSETSTETQAIVTRTQPICLKLFDEALFKDFSQKQYASLPPASEGYSPRHHIWATDSVPLCSAVDMMQYEHAVYSRMEKFQGTFLPHVYGFHEITLPEGRNLYGFFTEIIEGKVLTSQEFRRYPVKWRAYFLHRLRHAIRALALNRISQEDWNAGQIIFTNIPELEEGPEEEDEPGEDIELEEMDSEDGEDRLDTESGETEDEEDRHDTELEDMEDWEDRLDFVLVDFAFTELRLGSLREGKPVGEIFGGGLGMARSNALAWAVFYVALEMGPAITDESIWFAEDDCEA
;
A
#
# COMPACT_ATOMS: atom_id res chain seq x y z
N MET A 1 -0.46 -27.13 4.26
CA MET A 1 -0.97 -26.71 5.58
C MET A 1 -1.26 -27.94 6.40
N LEU A 2 -0.35 -28.31 7.31
CA LEU A 2 -0.64 -29.32 8.33
C LEU A 2 -1.55 -28.65 9.36
N PHE A 3 -2.75 -29.16 9.56
CA PHE A 3 -3.59 -28.77 10.69
C PHE A 3 -2.81 -29.08 11.96
N ARG A 4 -2.40 -28.04 12.68
CA ARG A 4 -1.81 -28.17 14.01
C ARG A 4 -2.85 -28.87 14.90
N GLN A 5 -2.51 -30.06 15.43
CA GLN A 5 -3.42 -30.80 16.31
C GLN A 5 -3.67 -29.97 17.59
N HIS A 6 -4.85 -30.08 18.23
CA HIS A 6 -5.26 -29.26 19.38
C HIS A 6 -4.20 -29.02 20.50
N PRO A 7 -3.37 -29.99 20.94
CA PRO A 7 -2.29 -29.72 21.93
C PRO A 7 -1.18 -28.78 21.43
N ASP A 8 -1.12 -28.48 20.14
CA ASP A 8 -0.19 -27.53 19.51
C ASP A 8 -0.66 -26.06 19.69
N VAL A 9 -1.95 -25.84 19.95
CA VAL A 9 -2.50 -24.47 20.09
C VAL A 9 -2.08 -23.83 21.41
N ASP A 10 -2.18 -24.56 22.53
CA ASP A 10 -1.72 -24.05 23.83
C ASP A 10 -0.22 -23.79 23.81
N GLY A 11 0.56 -24.72 23.25
CA GLY A 11 2.00 -24.57 23.05
C GLY A 11 2.34 -23.36 22.17
N PHE A 12 1.55 -23.11 21.12
CA PHE A 12 1.71 -21.95 20.25
C PHE A 12 1.37 -20.63 20.95
N ILE A 13 0.26 -20.57 21.71
CA ILE A 13 -0.13 -19.38 22.48
C ILE A 13 0.96 -19.03 23.50
N ASP A 14 1.45 -20.04 24.23
CA ASP A 14 2.54 -19.92 25.18
C ASP A 14 3.85 -19.47 24.52
N TRP A 15 4.20 -20.08 23.39
CA TRP A 15 5.36 -19.69 22.60
C TRP A 15 5.24 -18.24 22.13
N LYS A 16 4.06 -17.84 21.63
CA LYS A 16 3.79 -16.49 21.12
C LYS A 16 3.91 -15.48 22.24
N ALA A 17 3.32 -15.72 23.41
CA ALA A 17 3.43 -14.83 24.56
C ALA A 17 4.89 -14.64 25.02
N ARG A 18 5.65 -15.75 25.15
CA ARG A 18 7.08 -15.69 25.53
C ARG A 18 7.93 -14.98 24.49
N THR A 19 7.74 -15.31 23.21
CA THR A 19 8.51 -14.74 22.10
C THR A 19 8.18 -13.27 21.91
N ARG A 20 6.90 -12.89 22.04
CA ARG A 20 6.46 -11.50 22.01
C ARG A 20 7.14 -10.69 23.10
N LYS A 21 7.10 -11.18 24.34
CA LYS A 21 7.78 -10.52 25.47
C LYS A 21 9.27 -10.31 25.16
N LYS A 22 9.98 -11.36 24.74
CA LYS A 22 11.41 -11.28 24.37
C LYS A 22 11.67 -10.26 23.25
N THR A 23 10.80 -10.25 22.23
CA THR A 23 10.90 -9.33 21.08
C THR A 23 10.69 -7.88 21.49
N MET A 24 9.76 -7.63 22.42
CA MET A 24 9.46 -6.31 22.94
C MET A 24 10.52 -5.80 23.92
N GLU A 25 11.23 -6.69 24.62
CA GLU A 25 12.35 -6.34 25.49
C GLU A 25 13.60 -5.91 24.69
N ASN A 26 13.80 -6.48 23.50
CA ASN A 26 14.96 -6.20 22.64
C ASN A 26 14.53 -6.02 21.17
N PRO A 27 13.74 -4.99 20.84
CA PRO A 27 13.33 -4.76 19.46
C PRO A 27 14.54 -4.27 18.65
N PRO A 28 14.77 -4.77 17.41
CA PRO A 28 15.76 -4.21 16.51
C PRO A 28 15.78 -2.68 16.46
N GLN A 29 16.96 -2.10 16.64
CA GLN A 29 17.23 -0.68 16.69
C GLN A 29 18.06 -0.19 15.50
N VAL A 30 18.21 1.13 15.37
CA VAL A 30 19.16 1.72 14.42
C VAL A 30 20.58 1.25 14.74
N ASN A 31 21.34 0.95 13.69
CA ASN A 31 22.67 0.34 13.68
C ASN A 31 22.74 -1.17 13.99
N ASP A 32 21.65 -1.79 14.42
CA ASP A 32 21.60 -3.25 14.49
C ASP A 32 21.82 -3.85 13.10
N THR A 33 22.43 -5.02 13.11
CA THR A 33 22.83 -5.74 11.90
C THR A 33 22.12 -7.08 11.87
N LEU A 34 21.39 -7.34 10.81
CA LEU A 34 20.61 -8.56 10.61
C LEU A 34 21.31 -9.44 9.58
N LEU A 35 21.47 -10.73 9.85
CA LEU A 35 22.06 -11.65 8.88
C LEU A 35 21.00 -12.02 7.82
N VAL A 36 21.37 -11.89 6.55
CA VAL A 36 20.49 -12.13 5.41
C VAL A 36 20.86 -13.45 4.76
N HIS A 37 19.91 -14.37 4.72
CA HIS A 37 20.02 -15.61 3.94
C HIS A 37 19.22 -15.46 2.65
N VAL A 38 19.96 -15.17 1.56
CA VAL A 38 19.41 -14.89 0.24
C VAL A 38 18.59 -16.09 -0.25
N ASN A 39 17.40 -15.80 -0.79
CA ASN A 39 16.42 -16.73 -1.35
C ASN A 39 16.02 -17.97 -0.50
N LYS A 40 16.40 -18.02 0.79
CA LYS A 40 16.13 -19.17 1.67
C LYS A 40 14.67 -19.45 1.97
N PHE A 41 13.78 -18.50 1.69
CA PHE A 41 12.35 -18.72 1.82
C PHE A 41 11.86 -19.91 0.98
N PHE A 42 12.28 -20.00 -0.28
CA PHE A 42 11.83 -21.04 -1.21
C PHE A 42 12.49 -22.42 -0.97
N ASP A 43 13.68 -22.44 -0.37
CA ASP A 43 14.35 -23.70 -0.01
C ASP A 43 13.53 -24.52 1.00
N ARG A 44 12.85 -23.83 1.92
CA ARG A 44 12.03 -24.46 2.96
C ARG A 44 10.59 -24.62 2.50
N GLU A 45 10.03 -23.56 1.93
CA GLU A 45 8.64 -23.54 1.48
C GLU A 45 8.58 -23.97 0.02
N LYS A 46 8.51 -25.30 -0.19
CA LYS A 46 8.61 -25.96 -1.50
C LYS A 46 7.52 -25.57 -2.53
N ALA A 47 6.56 -24.72 -2.17
CA ALA A 47 5.54 -24.25 -3.08
C ALA A 47 5.25 -22.77 -2.81
N ALA A 48 5.62 -21.92 -3.77
CA ALA A 48 5.06 -20.57 -3.83
C ALA A 48 3.54 -20.66 -4.03
N LEU A 49 2.81 -19.73 -3.43
CA LEU A 49 1.40 -19.57 -3.73
C LEU A 49 1.26 -19.18 -5.21
N GLN A 50 0.45 -19.95 -5.95
CA GLN A 50 0.19 -19.74 -7.37
C GLN A 50 -1.29 -19.45 -7.58
N PHE A 51 -1.59 -18.49 -8.43
CA PHE A 51 -2.95 -18.14 -8.79
C PHE A 51 -3.66 -19.29 -9.53
N VAL A 52 -4.91 -19.56 -9.11
CA VAL A 52 -5.96 -20.29 -9.86
C VAL A 52 -5.97 -19.99 -11.33
N PHE A 53 -6.28 -18.72 -11.52
CA PHE A 53 -6.79 -18.19 -12.75
C PHE A 53 -5.69 -17.41 -13.45
N PRO A 54 -5.64 -17.44 -14.78
CA PRO A 54 -4.72 -16.59 -15.53
C PRO A 54 -5.04 -15.11 -15.27
N ALA A 55 -4.04 -14.26 -15.51
CA ALA A 55 -4.26 -12.81 -15.50
C ALA A 55 -5.14 -12.50 -16.71
N MET A 56 -6.02 -11.52 -16.56
CA MET A 56 -6.70 -10.96 -17.72
C MET A 56 -5.83 -9.85 -18.30
N ASP A 57 -5.93 -9.66 -19.61
CA ASP A 57 -5.23 -8.58 -20.28
C ASP A 57 -5.72 -7.23 -19.75
N LEU A 58 -4.77 -6.36 -19.40
CA LEU A 58 -5.09 -5.00 -19.00
C LEU A 58 -5.30 -4.17 -20.28
N PRO A 59 -6.40 -3.41 -20.39
CA PRO A 59 -6.58 -2.45 -21.49
C PRO A 59 -5.38 -1.53 -21.68
N GLU A 60 -5.15 -1.13 -22.94
CA GLU A 60 -3.96 -0.39 -23.34
C GLU A 60 -3.86 0.98 -22.65
N ASP A 61 -4.99 1.68 -22.49
CA ASP A 61 -5.12 2.93 -21.74
C ASP A 61 -4.67 2.78 -20.28
N SER A 62 -5.13 1.72 -19.61
CA SER A 62 -4.77 1.42 -18.22
C SER A 62 -3.29 1.07 -18.13
N SER A 63 -2.77 0.31 -19.10
CA SER A 63 -1.36 -0.04 -19.13
C SER A 63 -0.48 1.18 -19.36
N SER A 64 -0.83 2.05 -20.31
CA SER A 64 -0.05 3.26 -20.64
C SER A 64 -0.02 4.24 -19.46
N ILE A 65 -1.17 4.50 -18.84
CA ILE A 65 -1.29 5.38 -17.67
C ILE A 65 -0.42 4.87 -16.51
N LEU A 66 -0.48 3.58 -16.20
CA LEU A 66 0.21 3.02 -15.05
C LEU A 66 1.72 2.84 -15.26
N THR A 67 2.17 2.79 -16.51
CA THR A 67 3.59 2.57 -16.85
C THR A 67 4.30 3.84 -17.35
N LYS A 68 3.60 4.99 -17.33
CA LYS A 68 4.08 6.27 -17.85
C LYS A 68 5.39 6.74 -17.20
N HIS A 69 5.55 6.52 -15.90
CA HIS A 69 6.70 7.01 -15.13
C HIS A 69 7.46 5.86 -14.44
N PRO A 70 8.29 5.11 -15.19
CA PRO A 70 9.08 4.03 -14.63
C PRO A 70 10.25 4.58 -13.81
N ARG A 71 10.51 3.97 -12.66
CA ARG A 71 11.71 4.16 -11.84
C ARG A 71 12.72 3.06 -12.13
N ASP A 72 13.99 3.46 -12.12
CA ASP A 72 15.10 2.54 -12.30
C ASP A 72 15.29 1.61 -11.10
N ARG A 73 15.47 0.32 -11.39
CA ARG A 73 15.82 -0.68 -10.38
C ARG A 73 17.29 -0.50 -9.96
N ASP A 74 17.57 -0.51 -8.65
CA ASP A 74 18.93 -0.38 -8.14
C ASP A 74 19.76 -1.63 -8.46
N ARG A 75 20.70 -1.48 -9.40
CA ARG A 75 21.60 -2.56 -9.82
C ARG A 75 22.56 -2.97 -8.71
N SER A 76 22.99 -2.05 -7.85
CA SER A 76 23.93 -2.36 -6.76
C SER A 76 23.33 -3.36 -5.75
N VAL A 77 22.02 -3.27 -5.53
CA VAL A 77 21.27 -4.21 -4.67
C VAL A 77 21.17 -5.59 -5.32
N THR A 78 20.96 -5.63 -6.63
CA THR A 78 20.90 -6.90 -7.37
C THR A 78 22.27 -7.58 -7.39
N GLU A 79 23.33 -6.83 -7.71
CA GLU A 79 24.71 -7.33 -7.76
C GLU A 79 25.22 -7.87 -6.41
N ILE A 80 24.88 -7.20 -5.29
CA ILE A 80 25.30 -7.68 -3.96
C ILE A 80 24.56 -8.96 -3.55
N LEU A 81 23.28 -9.10 -3.91
CA LEU A 81 22.48 -10.30 -3.62
C LEU A 81 22.97 -11.49 -4.46
N GLU A 82 23.21 -11.29 -5.76
CA GLU A 82 23.79 -12.30 -6.64
C GLU A 82 25.19 -12.73 -6.18
N THR A 83 26.01 -11.78 -5.71
CA THR A 83 27.32 -12.09 -5.14
C THR A 83 27.20 -12.92 -3.86
N ALA A 84 26.30 -12.54 -2.96
CA ALA A 84 26.07 -13.28 -1.73
C ALA A 84 25.56 -14.71 -1.97
N GLU A 85 24.71 -14.89 -2.98
CA GLU A 85 24.20 -16.21 -3.38
C GLU A 85 25.30 -17.07 -4.01
N ARG A 86 26.07 -16.50 -4.96
CA ARG A 86 27.17 -17.21 -5.64
C ARG A 86 28.30 -17.59 -4.70
N ASP A 87 28.65 -16.71 -3.77
CA ASP A 87 29.75 -16.87 -2.83
C ASP A 87 29.27 -17.30 -1.43
N ALA A 88 28.12 -17.98 -1.36
CA ALA A 88 27.56 -18.54 -0.13
C ALA A 88 28.59 -19.45 0.57
N GLY A 89 29.02 -19.06 1.77
CA GLY A 89 30.05 -19.76 2.56
C GLY A 89 31.42 -19.09 2.60
N ARG A 90 31.70 -18.14 1.71
CA ARG A 90 32.92 -17.30 1.75
C ARG A 90 32.73 -16.00 2.50
N GLY A 91 31.48 -15.64 2.78
CA GLY A 91 31.13 -14.40 3.45
C GLY A 91 29.75 -14.45 4.07
N SER A 92 29.30 -13.28 4.53
CA SER A 92 27.99 -13.08 5.12
C SER A 92 27.39 -11.79 4.58
N LEU A 93 26.14 -11.86 4.15
CA LEU A 93 25.36 -10.69 3.76
C LEU A 93 24.61 -10.18 4.99
N LEU A 94 24.81 -8.91 5.30
CA LEU A 94 24.25 -8.27 6.46
C LEU A 94 23.36 -7.10 6.03
N PHE A 95 22.22 -6.91 6.69
CA PHE A 95 21.38 -5.73 6.56
C PHE A 95 21.56 -4.85 7.79
N ARG A 96 22.13 -3.65 7.63
CA ARG A 96 22.30 -2.68 8.71
C ARG A 96 21.12 -1.72 8.75
N ILE A 97 20.39 -1.69 9.86
CA ILE A 97 19.26 -0.78 10.06
C ILE A 97 19.77 0.65 10.17
N THR A 98 19.20 1.56 9.38
CA THR A 98 19.45 3.00 9.43
C THR A 98 18.26 3.79 9.95
N LYS A 99 17.04 3.27 9.78
CA LYS A 99 15.80 3.86 10.30
C LYS A 99 14.80 2.76 10.62
N VAL A 100 14.11 2.89 11.75
CA VAL A 100 12.94 2.06 12.09
C VAL A 100 11.69 2.82 11.63
N VAL A 101 10.93 2.25 10.70
CA VAL A 101 9.73 2.90 10.12
C VAL A 101 8.47 2.41 10.82
N GLN A 102 8.32 1.10 10.97
CA GLN A 102 7.19 0.48 11.65
C GLN A 102 7.67 -0.67 12.54
N CYS A 103 7.33 -0.61 13.82
CA CYS A 103 7.75 -1.60 14.82
C CYS A 103 6.68 -1.87 15.88
N GLU A 104 5.43 -1.52 15.59
CA GLU A 104 4.31 -1.61 16.53
C GLU A 104 3.86 -3.06 16.72
N VAL A 105 3.25 -3.32 17.88
CA VAL A 105 2.54 -4.56 18.15
C VAL A 105 1.21 -4.61 17.41
N ASN A 106 0.68 -5.83 17.21
CA ASN A 106 -0.56 -6.08 16.48
C ASN A 106 -0.52 -5.68 15.00
N ARG A 107 0.68 -5.56 14.44
CA ARG A 107 0.92 -5.45 13.00
C ARG A 107 1.38 -6.79 12.45
N TYR A 108 1.06 -7.06 11.19
CA TYR A 108 1.56 -8.25 10.51
C TYR A 108 3.02 -8.10 10.06
N SER A 109 3.56 -6.88 10.03
CA SER A 109 4.94 -6.68 9.60
C SER A 109 5.64 -5.55 10.35
N ARG A 110 6.97 -5.61 10.34
CA ARG A 110 7.88 -4.55 10.79
C ARG A 110 8.63 -4.02 9.56
N VAL A 111 8.82 -2.71 9.50
CA VAL A 111 9.43 -2.04 8.35
C VAL A 111 10.66 -1.27 8.81
N TYR A 112 11.78 -1.49 8.12
CA TYR A 112 13.06 -0.84 8.39
C TYR A 112 13.65 -0.30 7.09
N PHE A 113 14.32 0.83 7.17
CA PHE A 113 15.24 1.24 6.11
C PHE A 113 16.67 0.94 6.54
N GLY A 114 17.48 0.47 5.62
CA GLY A 114 18.84 0.04 5.91
C GLY A 114 19.63 -0.23 4.65
N ARG A 115 20.87 -0.70 4.80
CA ARG A 115 21.75 -0.99 3.65
C ARG A 115 22.25 -2.42 3.74
N LEU A 116 22.47 -3.04 2.59
CA LEU A 116 23.14 -4.32 2.51
C LEU A 116 24.66 -4.12 2.56
N GLU A 117 25.33 -4.99 3.32
CA GLU A 117 26.78 -5.02 3.51
C GLU A 117 27.26 -6.47 3.29
N TRP A 118 28.17 -6.68 2.35
CA TRP A 118 28.80 -7.99 2.14
C TRP A 118 30.15 -8.04 2.85
N HIS A 119 30.31 -9.02 3.74
CA HIS A 119 31.51 -9.24 4.55
C HIS A 119 32.16 -10.54 4.13
N LEU A 120 33.43 -10.51 3.72
CA LEU A 120 34.19 -11.73 3.44
C LEU A 120 34.76 -12.31 4.74
N SER A 121 34.63 -13.62 4.91
CA SER A 121 35.29 -14.36 5.98
C SER A 121 36.78 -14.45 5.67
N SER A 122 37.61 -13.75 6.45
CA SER A 122 39.07 -13.95 6.37
C SER A 122 39.42 -15.29 7.01
N GLU A 123 39.98 -16.22 6.24
CA GLU A 123 40.47 -17.50 6.76
C GLU A 123 41.65 -17.35 7.72
N THR A 124 42.31 -16.18 7.74
CA THR A 124 43.66 -16.04 8.29
C THR A 124 43.80 -15.08 9.47
N SER A 125 42.74 -14.42 9.96
CA SER A 125 42.90 -13.39 10.99
C SER A 125 41.75 -13.27 11.98
N THR A 126 42.09 -13.27 13.27
CA THR A 126 41.28 -12.83 14.43
C THR A 126 40.87 -11.35 14.39
N GLU A 127 41.08 -10.64 13.27
CA GLU A 127 40.79 -9.22 13.11
C GLU A 127 39.69 -9.00 12.07
N THR A 128 38.67 -8.26 12.51
CA THR A 128 37.67 -7.47 11.79
C THR A 128 37.35 -7.92 10.35
N GLN A 129 36.17 -8.53 10.17
CA GLN A 129 35.59 -8.74 8.83
C GLN A 129 35.60 -7.42 8.05
N ALA A 130 36.27 -7.41 6.90
CA ALA A 130 36.31 -6.25 6.04
C ALA A 130 35.00 -6.17 5.24
N ILE A 131 34.33 -5.01 5.28
CA ILE A 131 33.20 -4.70 4.40
C ILE A 131 33.74 -4.56 2.99
N VAL A 132 33.23 -5.38 2.08
CA VAL A 132 33.66 -5.38 0.67
C VAL A 132 32.81 -4.44 -0.16
N THR A 133 31.49 -4.50 0.05
CA THR A 133 30.51 -3.80 -0.78
C THR A 133 29.34 -3.31 0.08
N ARG A 134 28.79 -2.14 -0.26
CA ARG A 134 27.63 -1.54 0.39
C ARG A 134 26.67 -0.95 -0.65
N THR A 135 25.37 -1.12 -0.44
CA THR A 135 24.32 -0.58 -1.31
C THR A 135 23.83 0.80 -0.88
N GLN A 136 22.97 1.40 -1.71
CA GLN A 136 22.06 2.45 -1.24
C GLN A 136 21.05 1.92 -0.20
N PRO A 137 20.39 2.81 0.56
CA PRO A 137 19.30 2.43 1.44
C PRO A 137 18.16 1.72 0.70
N ILE A 138 17.72 0.59 1.25
CA ILE A 138 16.55 -0.16 0.80
C ILE A 138 15.59 -0.38 1.99
N CYS A 139 14.35 -0.72 1.67
CA CYS A 139 13.33 -1.07 2.64
C CYS A 139 13.37 -2.58 2.90
N LEU A 140 13.27 -2.96 4.18
CA LEU A 140 13.09 -4.34 4.63
C LEU A 140 11.74 -4.46 5.34
N LYS A 141 10.87 -5.33 4.82
CA LYS A 141 9.62 -5.73 5.49
C LYS A 141 9.80 -7.13 6.10
N LEU A 142 9.68 -7.23 7.42
CA LEU A 142 9.79 -8.48 8.20
C LEU A 142 8.44 -8.93 8.75
N PHE A 143 8.12 -10.20 8.59
CA PHE A 143 6.95 -10.84 9.21
C PHE A 143 7.37 -11.52 10.52
N ASP A 144 6.98 -10.94 11.66
CA ASP A 144 7.24 -11.49 13.00
C ASP A 144 5.93 -11.98 13.62
N GLU A 145 5.65 -13.28 13.52
CA GLU A 145 4.41 -13.92 14.02
C GLU A 145 4.21 -13.68 15.54
N ALA A 146 5.29 -13.41 16.27
CA ALA A 146 5.22 -13.07 17.69
C ALA A 146 4.50 -11.73 17.94
N LEU A 147 4.51 -10.80 16.96
CA LEU A 147 3.90 -9.48 17.09
C LEU A 147 2.51 -9.39 16.45
N PHE A 148 2.06 -10.43 15.76
CA PHE A 148 0.72 -10.46 15.18
C PHE A 148 -0.32 -10.34 16.29
N LYS A 149 -1.49 -9.79 15.97
CA LYS A 149 -2.59 -9.58 16.93
C LYS A 149 -2.81 -10.82 17.81
N ASP A 150 -2.92 -10.61 19.11
CA ASP A 150 -3.11 -11.71 20.04
C ASP A 150 -4.39 -12.45 19.72
N PHE A 151 -4.27 -13.76 19.77
CA PHE A 151 -5.39 -14.67 19.67
C PHE A 151 -5.53 -15.33 21.04
N SER A 152 -6.55 -14.91 21.78
CA SER A 152 -6.79 -15.44 23.11
C SER A 152 -7.33 -16.86 23.04
N GLN A 153 -7.04 -17.66 24.05
CA GLN A 153 -7.61 -19.00 24.17
C GLN A 153 -9.15 -18.99 24.22
N LYS A 154 -9.75 -17.89 24.72
CA LYS A 154 -11.20 -17.68 24.66
C LYS A 154 -11.71 -17.52 23.23
N GLN A 155 -10.99 -16.76 22.38
CA GLN A 155 -11.33 -16.63 20.96
C GLN A 155 -11.22 -17.98 20.26
N TYR A 156 -10.17 -18.77 20.55
CA TYR A 156 -10.04 -20.13 20.01
C TYR A 156 -11.19 -21.05 20.44
N ALA A 157 -11.48 -21.09 21.73
CA ALA A 157 -12.53 -21.95 22.29
C ALA A 157 -13.94 -21.57 21.81
N SER A 158 -14.12 -20.32 21.35
CA SER A 158 -15.37 -19.85 20.74
C SER A 158 -15.51 -20.20 19.26
N LEU A 159 -14.46 -20.71 18.60
CA LEU A 159 -14.56 -21.13 17.22
C LEU A 159 -15.49 -22.36 17.11
N PRO A 160 -16.39 -22.41 16.11
CA PRO A 160 -17.21 -23.59 15.87
C PRO A 160 -16.34 -24.83 15.69
N PRO A 161 -16.73 -26.01 16.22
CA PRO A 161 -16.01 -27.24 15.97
C PRO A 161 -15.94 -27.50 14.45
N ALA A 162 -14.77 -27.94 13.96
CA ALA A 162 -14.48 -28.16 12.55
C ALA A 162 -15.38 -29.20 11.82
N SER A 163 -16.39 -29.74 12.50
CA SER A 163 -17.29 -30.78 12.01
C SER A 163 -18.40 -30.31 11.08
N GLU A 164 -18.62 -29.00 10.89
CA GLU A 164 -19.73 -28.46 10.07
C GLU A 164 -19.40 -28.29 8.57
N GLY A 165 -18.58 -29.17 7.98
CA GLY A 165 -18.35 -29.21 6.53
C GLY A 165 -17.59 -28.02 5.93
N TYR A 166 -17.30 -26.99 6.71
CA TYR A 166 -16.39 -25.92 6.33
C TYR A 166 -14.95 -26.45 6.40
N SER A 167 -14.25 -26.39 5.27
CA SER A 167 -12.79 -26.59 5.27
C SER A 167 -12.21 -25.65 6.33
N PRO A 168 -11.33 -26.12 7.25
CA PRO A 168 -10.85 -25.27 8.33
C PRO A 168 -10.06 -24.04 7.84
N ARG A 169 -9.67 -24.00 6.55
CA ARG A 169 -9.22 -22.77 5.90
C ARG A 169 -10.31 -21.69 5.90
N HIS A 170 -11.56 -22.01 5.60
CA HIS A 170 -12.66 -21.03 5.61
C HIS A 170 -12.92 -20.47 7.01
N HIS A 171 -12.73 -21.25 8.08
CA HIS A 171 -12.91 -20.74 9.45
C HIS A 171 -11.85 -19.74 9.89
N ILE A 172 -10.62 -19.87 9.37
CA ILE A 172 -9.51 -18.97 9.69
C ILE A 172 -9.74 -17.57 9.11
N TRP A 173 -10.38 -17.47 7.94
CA TRP A 173 -10.63 -16.19 7.27
C TRP A 173 -12.05 -15.64 7.50
N ALA A 174 -13.05 -16.50 7.73
CA ALA A 174 -14.45 -16.09 7.79
C ALA A 174 -14.92 -15.59 9.17
N THR A 175 -14.11 -15.74 10.22
CA THR A 175 -14.45 -15.16 11.51
C THR A 175 -13.83 -13.78 11.64
N ASP A 176 -14.68 -12.78 11.88
CA ASP A 176 -14.41 -11.36 12.14
C ASP A 176 -13.38 -11.06 13.27
N SER A 177 -12.76 -12.10 13.83
CA SER A 177 -12.20 -12.14 15.17
C SER A 177 -10.72 -12.52 15.26
N VAL A 178 -9.98 -12.58 14.13
CA VAL A 178 -8.51 -12.60 13.95
C VAL A 178 -8.11 -13.75 13.02
N PRO A 179 -7.72 -13.48 11.76
CA PRO A 179 -7.19 -14.52 10.90
C PRO A 179 -5.86 -15.02 11.48
N LEU A 180 -5.79 -16.34 11.70
CA LEU A 180 -4.57 -17.08 12.02
C LEU A 180 -3.66 -17.16 10.79
N CYS A 181 -3.23 -15.99 10.28
CA CYS A 181 -2.19 -15.92 9.26
C CYS A 181 -0.84 -16.14 9.93
N SER A 182 -0.05 -17.08 9.44
CA SER A 182 1.36 -17.23 9.85
C SER A 182 2.26 -16.24 9.11
N ALA A 183 3.48 -16.02 9.60
CA ALA A 183 4.46 -15.20 8.88
C ALA A 183 4.77 -15.76 7.47
N VAL A 184 4.72 -17.09 7.31
CA VAL A 184 4.88 -17.76 6.01
C VAL A 184 3.73 -17.40 5.08
N ASP A 185 2.49 -17.43 5.56
CA ASP A 185 1.32 -17.11 4.72
C ASP A 185 1.42 -15.67 4.21
N MET A 186 1.72 -14.70 5.09
CA MET A 186 1.90 -13.30 4.69
C MET A 186 2.98 -13.13 3.62
N MET A 187 4.11 -13.83 3.80
CA MET A 187 5.21 -13.83 2.85
C MET A 187 4.82 -14.44 1.48
N GLN A 188 4.04 -15.52 1.48
CA GLN A 188 3.53 -16.15 0.26
C GLN A 188 2.55 -15.24 -0.50
N TYR A 189 1.67 -14.53 0.21
CA TYR A 189 0.73 -13.60 -0.41
C TYR A 189 1.47 -12.45 -1.11
N GLU A 190 2.44 -11.84 -0.42
CA GLU A 190 3.26 -10.77 -0.98
C GLU A 190 4.03 -11.24 -2.21
N HIS A 191 4.71 -12.39 -2.11
CA HIS A 191 5.41 -12.97 -3.24
C HIS A 191 4.50 -13.22 -4.43
N ALA A 192 3.32 -13.81 -4.20
CA ALA A 192 2.38 -14.11 -5.27
C ALA A 192 1.97 -12.82 -6.00
N VAL A 193 1.66 -11.74 -5.25
CA VAL A 193 1.25 -10.48 -5.88
C VAL A 193 2.39 -9.83 -6.64
N TYR A 194 3.56 -9.68 -6.05
CA TYR A 194 4.67 -9.04 -6.76
C TYR A 194 5.13 -9.84 -7.99
N SER A 195 5.06 -11.17 -7.93
CA SER A 195 5.30 -12.03 -9.10
C SER A 195 4.23 -11.85 -10.17
N ARG A 196 2.95 -11.77 -9.78
CA ARG A 196 1.83 -11.56 -10.69
C ARG A 196 1.85 -10.20 -11.36
N MET A 197 2.28 -9.18 -10.62
CA MET A 197 2.30 -7.78 -11.03
C MET A 197 3.71 -7.32 -11.41
N GLU A 198 4.58 -8.23 -11.83
CA GLU A 198 6.00 -7.96 -12.11
C GLU A 198 6.19 -6.77 -13.07
N LYS A 199 5.36 -6.68 -14.13
CA LYS A 199 5.42 -5.60 -15.12
C LYS A 199 5.14 -4.19 -14.57
N PHE A 200 4.59 -4.09 -13.35
CA PHE A 200 4.27 -2.82 -12.70
C PHE A 200 5.25 -2.46 -11.58
N GLN A 201 6.23 -3.31 -11.28
CA GLN A 201 7.30 -2.96 -10.36
C GLN A 201 8.15 -1.82 -10.91
N GLY A 202 8.47 -0.85 -10.06
CA GLY A 202 9.11 0.40 -10.46
C GLY A 202 8.14 1.44 -11.00
N THR A 203 6.84 1.15 -11.09
CA THR A 203 5.81 2.11 -11.52
C THR A 203 4.91 2.44 -10.34
N PHE A 204 3.64 2.08 -10.34
CA PHE A 204 2.78 2.22 -9.17
C PHE A 204 3.04 1.15 -8.08
N LEU A 205 3.93 0.17 -8.32
CA LEU A 205 4.43 -0.77 -7.32
C LEU A 205 5.94 -0.57 -7.08
N PRO A 206 6.45 -0.82 -5.87
CA PRO A 206 7.89 -0.82 -5.61
C PRO A 206 8.60 -1.95 -6.36
N HIS A 207 9.87 -1.72 -6.74
CA HIS A 207 10.80 -2.81 -7.05
C HIS A 207 11.01 -3.72 -5.84
N VAL A 208 10.83 -5.04 -6.01
CA VAL A 208 11.17 -6.06 -5.01
C VAL A 208 12.51 -6.70 -5.34
N TYR A 209 13.41 -6.77 -4.35
CA TYR A 209 14.75 -7.35 -4.50
C TYR A 209 14.86 -8.81 -4.04
N GLY A 210 13.73 -9.45 -3.70
CA GLY A 210 13.67 -10.87 -3.38
C GLY A 210 13.16 -11.16 -1.98
N PHE A 211 12.92 -12.45 -1.72
CA PHE A 211 12.28 -12.97 -0.51
C PHE A 211 13.29 -13.82 0.26
N HIS A 212 13.54 -13.48 1.52
CA HIS A 212 14.71 -13.95 2.26
C HIS A 212 14.34 -14.46 3.65
N GLU A 213 15.24 -15.26 4.23
CA GLU A 213 15.25 -15.51 5.66
C GLU A 213 16.23 -14.53 6.32
N ILE A 214 15.81 -13.91 7.42
CA ILE A 214 16.56 -12.89 8.14
C ILE A 214 16.78 -13.35 9.57
N THR A 215 18.03 -13.48 10.00
CA THR A 215 18.36 -13.80 11.40
C THR A 215 18.57 -12.52 12.19
N LEU A 216 17.76 -12.34 13.23
CA LEU A 216 17.89 -11.23 14.16
C LEU A 216 19.10 -11.40 15.10
N PRO A 217 19.57 -10.34 15.78
CA PRO A 217 20.72 -10.42 16.68
C PRO A 217 20.58 -11.47 17.79
N GLU A 218 19.36 -11.75 18.24
CA GLU A 218 19.07 -12.78 19.24
C GLU A 218 19.02 -14.22 18.68
N GLY A 219 19.31 -14.41 17.40
CA GLY A 219 19.37 -15.70 16.72
C GLY A 219 18.03 -16.23 16.19
N ARG A 220 16.93 -15.47 16.29
CA ARG A 220 15.65 -15.87 15.69
C ARG A 220 15.68 -15.64 14.18
N ASN A 221 15.17 -16.61 13.44
CA ASN A 221 14.95 -16.48 12.01
C ASN A 221 13.52 -16.00 11.74
N LEU A 222 13.41 -14.95 10.94
CA LEU A 222 12.16 -14.42 10.43
C LEU A 222 12.18 -14.46 8.90
N TYR A 223 11.00 -14.34 8.28
CA TYR A 223 10.90 -14.16 6.85
C TYR A 223 10.63 -12.69 6.53
N GLY A 224 11.26 -12.18 5.49
CA GLY A 224 10.98 -10.85 4.97
C GLY A 224 11.59 -10.62 3.60
N PHE A 225 11.24 -9.51 2.99
CA PHE A 225 11.67 -9.17 1.64
C PHE A 225 12.16 -7.73 1.58
N PHE A 226 12.98 -7.46 0.58
CA PHE A 226 13.51 -6.13 0.33
C PHE A 226 12.71 -5.43 -0.78
N THR A 227 12.46 -4.14 -0.62
CA THR A 227 11.95 -3.27 -1.67
C THR A 227 12.79 -2.02 -1.81
N GLU A 228 12.61 -1.29 -2.91
CA GLU A 228 13.09 0.09 -2.99
C GLU A 228 12.43 0.94 -1.89
N ILE A 229 13.11 2.01 -1.48
CA ILE A 229 12.50 3.06 -0.65
C ILE A 229 11.78 4.01 -1.59
N ILE A 230 10.49 4.24 -1.33
CA ILE A 230 9.71 5.22 -2.05
C ILE A 230 9.84 6.55 -1.32
N GLU A 231 10.53 7.49 -1.95
CA GLU A 231 10.60 8.87 -1.49
C GLU A 231 9.33 9.61 -1.90
N GLY A 232 8.69 10.29 -0.96
CA GLY A 232 7.42 10.95 -1.24
C GLY A 232 6.64 11.32 0.02
N LYS A 233 5.44 11.86 -0.19
CA LYS A 233 4.50 12.18 0.88
C LYS A 233 3.34 11.21 0.85
N VAL A 234 2.99 10.66 2.02
CA VAL A 234 1.80 9.79 2.18
C VAL A 234 0.53 10.61 2.00
N LEU A 235 -0.51 10.06 1.38
CA LEU A 235 -1.78 10.77 1.15
C LEU A 235 -2.40 11.31 2.47
N THR A 236 -2.28 10.58 3.58
CA THR A 236 -2.77 11.04 4.90
C THR A 236 -2.10 12.32 5.42
N SER A 237 -0.91 12.65 4.92
CA SER A 237 -0.17 13.85 5.32
C SER A 237 -0.50 15.07 4.48
N GLN A 238 -1.31 14.90 3.43
CA GLN A 238 -1.64 15.95 2.47
C GLN A 238 -3.04 16.48 2.72
N GLU A 239 -3.19 17.81 2.74
CA GLU A 239 -4.50 18.43 2.68
C GLU A 239 -5.02 18.36 1.24
N PHE A 240 -5.59 17.21 0.88
CA PHE A 240 -5.98 16.89 -0.49
C PHE A 240 -6.89 17.97 -1.11
N ARG A 241 -7.72 18.65 -0.31
CA ARG A 241 -8.59 19.75 -0.75
C ARG A 241 -7.86 20.97 -1.31
N ARG A 242 -6.60 21.21 -0.89
CA ARG A 242 -5.81 22.36 -1.37
C ARG A 242 -5.35 22.20 -2.81
N TYR A 243 -5.38 20.98 -3.34
CA TYR A 243 -5.00 20.75 -4.74
C TYR A 243 -6.13 21.18 -5.69
N PRO A 244 -5.78 21.71 -6.88
CA PRO A 244 -6.75 22.02 -7.91
C PRO A 244 -7.68 20.83 -8.20
N VAL A 245 -8.95 21.12 -8.48
CA VAL A 245 -9.97 20.09 -8.75
C VAL A 245 -9.51 19.14 -9.87
N LYS A 246 -8.90 19.69 -10.93
CA LYS A 246 -8.36 18.91 -12.06
C LYS A 246 -7.28 17.93 -11.62
N TRP A 247 -6.33 18.36 -10.77
CA TRP A 247 -5.28 17.49 -10.24
C TRP A 247 -5.86 16.34 -9.40
N ARG A 248 -6.85 16.65 -8.56
CA ARG A 248 -7.56 15.65 -7.75
C ARG A 248 -8.31 14.63 -8.62
N ALA A 249 -8.98 15.10 -9.67
CA ALA A 249 -9.65 14.23 -10.64
C ALA A 249 -8.64 13.33 -11.37
N TYR A 250 -7.50 13.88 -11.78
CA TYR A 250 -6.42 13.11 -12.42
C TYR A 250 -5.84 12.04 -11.50
N PHE A 251 -5.62 12.36 -10.21
CA PHE A 251 -5.23 11.37 -9.20
C PHE A 251 -6.22 10.22 -9.11
N LEU A 252 -7.50 10.54 -8.96
CA LEU A 252 -8.57 9.54 -8.86
C LEU A 252 -8.64 8.66 -10.10
N HIS A 253 -8.50 9.27 -11.28
CA HIS A 253 -8.45 8.56 -12.55
C HIS A 253 -7.29 7.54 -12.57
N ARG A 254 -6.07 7.96 -12.22
CA ARG A 254 -4.92 7.04 -12.14
C ARG A 254 -5.09 5.96 -11.07
N LEU A 255 -5.65 6.30 -9.91
CA LEU A 255 -5.94 5.34 -8.84
C LEU A 255 -6.93 4.27 -9.31
N ARG A 256 -7.97 4.66 -10.06
CA ARG A 256 -8.92 3.73 -10.68
C ARG A 256 -8.23 2.75 -11.60
N HIS A 257 -7.31 3.20 -12.46
CA HIS A 257 -6.54 2.30 -13.32
C HIS A 257 -5.69 1.32 -12.49
N ALA A 258 -5.07 1.75 -11.39
CA ALA A 258 -4.30 0.85 -10.52
C ALA A 258 -5.19 -0.22 -9.87
N ILE A 259 -6.40 0.15 -9.44
CA ILE A 259 -7.40 -0.78 -8.90
C ILE A 259 -7.86 -1.76 -9.98
N ARG A 260 -8.13 -1.28 -11.21
CA ARG A 260 -8.48 -2.13 -12.35
C ARG A 260 -7.37 -3.13 -12.64
N ALA A 261 -6.10 -2.70 -12.59
CA ALA A 261 -4.96 -3.58 -12.76
C ALA A 261 -4.90 -4.68 -11.68
N LEU A 262 -5.14 -4.36 -10.41
CA LEU A 262 -5.23 -5.35 -9.34
C LEU A 262 -6.38 -6.34 -9.57
N ALA A 263 -7.58 -5.83 -9.88
CA ALA A 263 -8.77 -6.64 -10.10
C ALA A 263 -8.63 -7.63 -11.28
N LEU A 264 -8.13 -7.15 -12.43
CA LEU A 264 -7.91 -7.98 -13.62
C LEU A 264 -6.79 -9.02 -13.40
N ASN A 265 -5.87 -8.76 -12.46
CA ASN A 265 -4.88 -9.73 -12.01
C ASN A 265 -5.36 -10.68 -10.91
N ARG A 266 -6.65 -10.57 -10.51
CA ARG A 266 -7.33 -11.35 -9.46
C ARG A 266 -6.76 -11.12 -8.06
N ILE A 267 -6.37 -9.89 -7.79
CA ILE A 267 -5.78 -9.46 -6.53
C ILE A 267 -6.79 -8.60 -5.78
N SER A 268 -7.07 -8.95 -4.52
CA SER A 268 -7.92 -8.14 -3.63
C SER A 268 -7.07 -7.54 -2.52
N GLN A 269 -6.96 -6.22 -2.47
CA GLN A 269 -6.37 -5.50 -1.33
C GLN A 269 -7.46 -5.32 -0.27
N GLU A 270 -7.30 -5.97 0.87
CA GLU A 270 -8.31 -5.95 1.92
C GLU A 270 -8.10 -4.82 2.94
N ASP A 271 -6.90 -4.23 2.98
CA ASP A 271 -6.49 -3.24 3.99
C ASP A 271 -6.19 -1.87 3.38
N TRP A 272 -7.07 -1.36 2.49
CA TRP A 272 -6.88 -0.03 1.91
C TRP A 272 -6.80 1.05 2.98
N ASN A 273 -5.74 1.85 2.96
CA ASN A 273 -5.66 3.07 3.74
C ASN A 273 -4.81 4.11 3.03
N ALA A 274 -5.08 5.40 3.29
CA ALA A 274 -4.35 6.49 2.65
C ALA A 274 -2.85 6.53 3.04
N GLY A 275 -2.43 5.83 4.10
CA GLY A 275 -1.00 5.69 4.45
C GLY A 275 -0.22 4.81 3.48
N GLN A 276 -0.92 3.99 2.68
CA GLN A 276 -0.33 3.11 1.66
C GLN A 276 -0.15 3.79 0.30
N ILE A 277 -0.64 5.00 0.13
CA ILE A 277 -0.52 5.76 -1.13
C ILE A 277 0.55 6.82 -0.91
N ILE A 278 1.71 6.64 -1.54
CA ILE A 278 2.83 7.58 -1.47
C ILE A 278 2.90 8.33 -2.79
N PHE A 279 2.75 9.64 -2.75
CA PHE A 279 3.01 10.48 -3.90
C PHE A 279 4.50 10.72 -4.09
N THR A 280 5.04 10.33 -5.23
CA THR A 280 6.48 10.47 -5.57
C THR A 280 6.79 11.76 -6.29
N ASN A 281 5.78 12.34 -6.94
CA ASN A 281 5.86 13.64 -7.57
C ASN A 281 4.58 14.40 -7.22
N ILE A 282 4.73 15.46 -6.43
CA ILE A 282 3.63 16.34 -6.05
C ILE A 282 4.05 17.73 -6.52
N PRO A 283 3.21 18.43 -7.29
CA PRO A 283 3.46 19.82 -7.57
C PRO A 283 3.50 20.61 -6.26
N GLU A 284 4.52 21.45 -6.10
CA GLU A 284 4.55 22.40 -5.01
C GLU A 284 3.30 23.26 -5.14
N LEU A 285 2.43 23.22 -4.12
CA LEU A 285 1.36 24.20 -4.02
C LEU A 285 2.08 25.53 -3.90
N GLU A 286 1.94 26.39 -4.90
CA GLU A 286 2.28 27.79 -4.69
C GLU A 286 1.52 28.19 -3.43
N GLU A 287 2.25 28.70 -2.43
CA GLU A 287 1.62 29.30 -1.26
C GLU A 287 0.73 30.38 -1.84
N GLY A 288 -0.57 30.07 -1.97
CA GLY A 288 -1.56 31.03 -2.42
C GLY A 288 -1.33 32.29 -1.60
N PRO A 289 -1.48 33.48 -2.20
CA PRO A 289 -1.19 34.73 -1.52
C PRO A 289 -1.76 34.60 -0.13
N GLU A 290 -0.91 34.65 0.91
CA GLU A 290 -1.35 34.58 2.30
C GLU A 290 -2.59 35.44 2.32
N GLU A 291 -3.78 34.84 2.60
CA GLU A 291 -5.01 35.61 2.69
C GLU A 291 -4.67 36.64 3.77
N GLU A 292 -4.24 37.83 3.33
CA GLU A 292 -3.88 38.93 4.20
C GLU A 292 -5.19 39.15 4.91
N ASP A 293 -5.28 38.69 6.17
CA ASP A 293 -6.47 38.75 7.00
C ASP A 293 -7.10 40.11 6.74
N GLU A 294 -8.11 40.16 5.85
CA GLU A 294 -8.65 41.43 5.42
C GLU A 294 -9.12 42.05 6.73
N PRO A 295 -8.55 43.20 7.14
CA PRO A 295 -8.70 43.71 8.49
C PRO A 295 -10.19 43.85 8.70
N GLY A 296 -10.74 42.93 9.51
CA GLY A 296 -12.16 42.56 9.45
C GLY A 296 -12.97 43.82 9.30
N GLU A 297 -13.57 44.00 8.11
CA GLU A 297 -14.48 45.12 7.91
C GLU A 297 -15.49 44.99 9.03
N ASP A 298 -15.46 45.95 9.97
CA ASP A 298 -16.46 46.10 10.99
C ASP A 298 -17.77 46.26 10.22
N ILE A 299 -18.50 45.15 10.05
CA ILE A 299 -19.85 45.15 9.49
C ILE A 299 -20.68 45.91 10.53
N GLU A 300 -20.73 47.23 10.39
CA GLU A 300 -21.77 48.04 10.98
C GLU A 300 -23.08 47.51 10.39
N LEU A 301 -23.78 46.71 11.20
CA LEU A 301 -25.13 46.26 10.94
C LEU A 301 -26.02 47.51 10.91
N GLU A 302 -26.07 48.20 9.77
CA GLU A 302 -27.10 49.20 9.52
C GLU A 302 -28.45 48.48 9.50
N GLU A 303 -29.28 48.80 10.49
CA GLU A 303 -30.67 48.37 10.60
C GLU A 303 -31.41 48.80 9.33
N MET A 304 -31.69 47.82 8.46
CA MET A 304 -32.41 48.03 7.22
C MET A 304 -33.90 48.17 7.50
N ASP A 305 -34.36 49.40 7.67
CA ASP A 305 -35.78 49.74 7.65
C ASP A 305 -36.35 49.48 6.25
N SER A 306 -37.41 48.68 6.22
CA SER A 306 -38.18 48.32 5.04
C SER A 306 -39.04 49.48 4.57
N GLU A 307 -38.74 50.08 3.41
CA GLU A 307 -39.72 50.84 2.64
C GLU A 307 -39.69 50.48 1.17
N ASP A 308 -40.91 50.28 0.67
CA ASP A 308 -41.31 49.95 -0.70
C ASP A 308 -40.80 50.97 -1.72
N GLY A 309 -40.40 50.47 -2.90
CA GLY A 309 -40.05 51.34 -4.02
C GLY A 309 -39.78 50.58 -5.32
N GLU A 310 -40.84 50.31 -6.06
CA GLU A 310 -40.78 50.06 -7.50
C GLU A 310 -40.04 51.23 -8.19
N ASP A 311 -39.01 50.97 -8.99
CA ASP A 311 -39.01 51.40 -10.39
C ASP A 311 -37.83 50.88 -11.21
N ARG A 312 -38.13 50.69 -12.50
CA ARG A 312 -37.29 50.27 -13.62
C ARG A 312 -35.97 51.01 -13.73
N LEU A 313 -34.94 50.34 -14.26
CA LEU A 313 -34.04 50.92 -15.28
C LEU A 313 -33.40 49.79 -16.11
N ASP A 314 -33.67 49.84 -17.42
CA ASP A 314 -33.01 49.03 -18.45
C ASP A 314 -31.51 49.36 -18.47
N THR A 315 -30.65 48.37 -18.22
CA THR A 315 -29.19 48.53 -18.32
C THR A 315 -28.70 47.80 -19.55
N GLU A 316 -28.10 48.57 -20.45
CA GLU A 316 -27.56 48.15 -21.75
C GLU A 316 -26.52 47.04 -21.59
N SER A 317 -26.68 45.98 -22.40
CA SER A 317 -25.72 44.91 -22.62
C SER A 317 -24.49 45.44 -23.34
N GLY A 318 -23.45 45.79 -22.59
CA GLY A 318 -22.09 45.97 -23.11
C GLY A 318 -21.43 44.61 -23.28
N GLU A 319 -21.33 44.15 -24.53
CA GLU A 319 -20.56 42.97 -24.91
C GLU A 319 -19.07 43.23 -24.65
N THR A 320 -18.52 42.61 -23.61
CA THR A 320 -17.08 42.59 -23.32
C THR A 320 -16.44 41.42 -24.07
N GLU A 321 -15.88 41.70 -25.25
CA GLU A 321 -15.14 40.74 -26.11
C GLU A 321 -13.79 40.25 -25.51
N ASP A 322 -13.49 40.53 -24.23
CA ASP A 322 -12.19 40.23 -23.60
C ASP A 322 -12.19 38.98 -22.69
N GLU A 323 -13.30 38.24 -22.57
CA GLU A 323 -13.38 37.03 -21.72
C GLU A 323 -13.02 35.72 -22.45
N GLU A 324 -13.10 35.67 -23.78
CA GLU A 324 -12.78 34.43 -24.53
C GLU A 324 -11.27 34.11 -24.53
N ASP A 325 -10.40 35.13 -24.55
CA ASP A 325 -8.93 34.91 -24.58
C ASP A 325 -8.35 34.42 -23.22
N ARG A 326 -9.09 34.55 -22.11
CA ARG A 326 -8.64 34.02 -20.80
C ARG A 326 -8.81 32.52 -20.66
N HIS A 327 -9.80 31.92 -21.34
CA HIS A 327 -10.08 30.49 -21.18
C HIS A 327 -9.07 29.59 -21.91
N ASP A 328 -8.49 30.05 -23.02
CA ASP A 328 -7.52 29.26 -23.78
C ASP A 328 -6.15 29.20 -23.10
N THR A 329 -5.78 30.22 -22.32
CA THR A 329 -4.49 30.24 -21.60
C THR A 329 -4.48 29.24 -20.43
N GLU A 330 -5.63 28.97 -19.80
CA GLU A 330 -5.74 28.00 -18.68
C GLU A 330 -5.72 26.52 -19.13
N LEU A 331 -5.86 26.25 -20.43
CA LEU A 331 -5.85 24.89 -20.97
C LEU A 331 -4.43 24.43 -21.36
N GLU A 332 -3.55 25.32 -21.80
CA GLU A 332 -2.15 24.98 -22.13
C GLU A 332 -1.34 24.59 -20.88
N ASP A 333 -1.66 25.17 -19.72
CA ASP A 333 -1.04 24.79 -18.44
C ASP A 333 -1.52 23.42 -17.91
N MET A 334 -2.49 22.76 -18.55
CA MET A 334 -3.01 21.45 -18.10
C MET A 334 -2.10 20.27 -18.44
N GLU A 335 -1.42 20.30 -19.59
CA GLU A 335 -0.58 19.15 -20.02
C GLU A 335 0.57 18.89 -19.03
N ASP A 336 1.03 19.92 -18.31
CA ASP A 336 2.14 19.80 -17.37
C ASP A 336 1.77 18.96 -16.12
N TRP A 337 0.50 18.96 -15.68
CA TRP A 337 0.12 18.25 -14.44
C TRP A 337 0.05 16.74 -14.63
N GLU A 338 -0.33 16.28 -15.82
CA GLU A 338 -0.42 14.86 -16.13
C GLU A 338 0.95 14.17 -16.12
N ASP A 339 2.02 14.92 -16.39
CA ASP A 339 3.40 14.45 -16.33
C ASP A 339 4.01 14.55 -14.93
N ARG A 340 3.35 15.28 -14.02
CA ARG A 340 3.88 15.61 -12.70
C ARG A 340 3.23 14.87 -11.54
N LEU A 341 2.09 14.22 -11.73
CA LEU A 341 1.50 13.43 -10.65
C LEU A 341 1.94 11.97 -10.76
N ASP A 342 2.61 11.45 -9.74
CA ASP A 342 2.82 10.01 -9.59
C ASP A 342 2.54 9.53 -8.17
N PHE A 343 2.05 8.30 -8.05
CA PHE A 343 1.93 7.62 -6.78
C PHE A 343 2.40 6.17 -6.86
N VAL A 344 2.77 5.65 -5.69
CA VAL A 344 3.13 4.26 -5.48
C VAL A 344 2.26 3.70 -4.37
N LEU A 345 1.70 2.52 -4.61
CA LEU A 345 1.03 1.74 -3.60
C LEU A 345 2.07 0.93 -2.83
N VAL A 346 2.02 0.98 -1.50
CA VAL A 346 2.91 0.23 -0.61
C VAL A 346 2.12 -0.59 0.40
N ASP A 347 2.84 -1.44 1.15
CA ASP A 347 2.34 -2.23 2.28
C ASP A 347 1.06 -3.02 1.95
N PHE A 348 1.23 -4.02 1.11
CA PHE A 348 0.10 -4.81 0.66
C PHE A 348 -0.33 -5.87 1.69
N ALA A 349 -1.64 -6.02 1.86
CA ALA A 349 -2.28 -7.09 2.61
C ALA A 349 -3.27 -7.78 1.68
N PHE A 350 -2.73 -8.53 0.72
CA PHE A 350 -3.54 -9.19 -0.29
C PHE A 350 -4.02 -10.57 0.16
N THR A 351 -5.26 -10.88 -0.20
CA THR A 351 -5.76 -12.24 -0.23
C THR A 351 -5.95 -12.67 -1.69
N GLU A 352 -5.66 -13.93 -2.00
CA GLU A 352 -6.05 -14.50 -3.29
C GLU A 352 -7.58 -14.54 -3.34
N LEU A 353 -8.18 -13.89 -4.34
CA LEU A 353 -9.60 -14.09 -4.67
C LEU A 353 -9.79 -15.53 -5.18
N ARG A 354 -10.06 -16.47 -4.27
CA ARG A 354 -10.67 -17.77 -4.61
C ARG A 354 -11.99 -17.99 -3.88
N LEU A 355 -13.05 -17.61 -4.59
CA LEU A 355 -14.28 -18.38 -4.82
C LEU A 355 -14.73 -19.35 -3.71
N GLY A 356 -15.55 -18.84 -2.80
CA GLY A 356 -16.76 -19.55 -2.40
C GLY A 356 -17.96 -18.70 -2.83
N SER A 357 -18.72 -19.17 -3.84
CA SER A 357 -19.92 -18.52 -4.39
C SER A 357 -19.68 -17.34 -5.37
N LEU A 358 -19.31 -17.65 -6.61
CA LEU A 358 -20.00 -17.05 -7.77
C LEU A 358 -21.47 -17.51 -7.71
N ARG A 359 -22.30 -16.84 -6.90
CA ARG A 359 -23.69 -16.64 -7.30
C ARG A 359 -23.62 -15.44 -8.22
N GLU A 360 -23.86 -15.70 -9.50
CA GLU A 360 -24.22 -14.75 -10.57
C GLU A 360 -23.59 -13.36 -10.45
N GLY A 361 -22.65 -13.07 -11.37
CA GLY A 361 -21.88 -11.83 -11.42
C GLY A 361 -22.74 -10.60 -11.11
N LYS A 362 -22.43 -9.98 -9.98
CA LYS A 362 -22.92 -8.65 -9.68
C LYS A 362 -22.01 -7.64 -10.41
N PRO A 363 -22.58 -6.64 -11.10
CA PRO A 363 -21.79 -5.59 -11.74
C PRO A 363 -20.92 -4.88 -10.70
N VAL A 364 -19.78 -4.33 -11.12
CA VAL A 364 -18.84 -3.60 -10.23
C VAL A 364 -19.56 -2.54 -9.40
N GLY A 365 -20.56 -1.86 -9.96
CA GLY A 365 -21.42 -0.91 -9.24
C GLY A 365 -22.19 -1.51 -8.05
N GLU A 366 -22.56 -2.79 -8.07
CA GLU A 366 -23.21 -3.46 -6.93
C GLU A 366 -22.24 -3.91 -5.83
N ILE A 367 -20.95 -4.05 -6.14
CA ILE A 367 -19.88 -4.23 -5.14
C ILE A 367 -19.78 -2.94 -4.29
N PHE A 368 -20.07 -1.79 -4.88
CA PHE A 368 -20.02 -0.49 -4.22
C PHE A 368 -21.38 0.04 -3.71
N GLY A 369 -22.52 -0.44 -4.25
CA GLY A 369 -23.87 0.09 -3.96
C GLY A 369 -24.79 -0.71 -3.00
N GLY A 370 -24.37 -1.88 -2.51
CA GLY A 370 -25.23 -2.78 -1.71
C GLY A 370 -25.35 -2.41 -0.21
N GLY A 371 -26.34 -1.60 0.16
CA GLY A 371 -26.56 -0.98 1.48
C GLY A 371 -26.67 -1.83 2.77
N LEU A 372 -26.44 -3.15 2.75
CA LEU A 372 -26.61 -3.97 3.97
C LEU A 372 -25.44 -4.93 4.32
N GLY A 373 -24.40 -5.02 3.51
CA GLY A 373 -23.13 -5.72 3.86
C GLY A 373 -22.00 -4.78 4.29
N MET A 374 -22.30 -3.48 4.38
CA MET A 374 -21.38 -2.32 4.27
C MET A 374 -20.39 -2.07 5.42
N ALA A 375 -20.23 -2.95 6.40
CA ALA A 375 -19.49 -2.58 7.61
C ALA A 375 -17.96 -2.74 7.54
N ARG A 376 -17.37 -3.51 6.59
CA ARG A 376 -15.94 -3.86 6.68
C ARG A 376 -15.11 -3.88 5.39
N SER A 377 -15.68 -4.10 4.20
CA SER A 377 -14.88 -4.23 2.96
C SER A 377 -14.69 -2.92 2.17
N ASN A 378 -15.13 -1.78 2.69
CA ASN A 378 -15.24 -0.55 1.91
C ASN A 378 -14.22 0.52 2.28
N ALA A 379 -12.99 0.18 2.63
CA ALA A 379 -11.96 1.21 2.82
C ALA A 379 -11.58 1.91 1.50
N LEU A 380 -11.71 1.22 0.35
CA LEU A 380 -11.56 1.83 -0.97
C LEU A 380 -12.78 2.66 -1.38
N ALA A 381 -14.00 2.13 -1.18
CA ALA A 381 -15.20 2.94 -1.40
C ALA A 381 -15.19 4.13 -0.45
N TRP A 382 -14.74 4.00 0.80
CA TRP A 382 -14.53 5.13 1.70
C TRP A 382 -13.37 6.01 1.27
N ALA A 383 -12.29 5.55 0.67
CA ALA A 383 -11.23 6.43 0.17
C ALA A 383 -11.72 7.22 -1.06
N VAL A 384 -12.37 6.54 -2.01
CA VAL A 384 -13.01 7.15 -3.18
C VAL A 384 -14.16 8.08 -2.76
N PHE A 385 -14.99 7.66 -1.81
CA PHE A 385 -16.13 8.41 -1.26
C PHE A 385 -15.68 9.51 -0.32
N TYR A 386 -14.62 9.35 0.47
CA TYR A 386 -14.03 10.40 1.30
C TYR A 386 -13.41 11.45 0.39
N VAL A 387 -12.64 11.04 -0.62
CA VAL A 387 -12.13 11.97 -1.62
C VAL A 387 -13.28 12.63 -2.38
N ALA A 388 -14.33 11.90 -2.78
CA ALA A 388 -15.50 12.46 -3.46
C ALA A 388 -16.33 13.41 -2.54
N LEU A 389 -16.52 13.07 -1.27
CA LEU A 389 -17.18 13.91 -0.26
C LEU A 389 -16.38 15.18 0.02
N GLU A 390 -15.05 15.08 0.08
CA GLU A 390 -14.13 16.21 0.25
C GLU A 390 -14.07 17.11 -1.00
N MET A 391 -14.47 16.60 -2.19
CA MET A 391 -14.55 17.35 -3.44
C MET A 391 -15.90 18.07 -3.64
N GLY A 392 -16.91 17.83 -2.80
CA GLY A 392 -18.21 18.49 -2.88
C GLY A 392 -19.08 18.05 -4.09
N PRO A 393 -20.27 18.66 -4.28
CA PRO A 393 -21.24 18.26 -5.30
C PRO A 393 -20.81 18.53 -6.76
N ALA A 394 -19.62 19.11 -7.00
CA ALA A 394 -19.14 19.46 -8.33
C ALA A 394 -18.75 18.26 -9.21
N ILE A 395 -18.67 17.03 -8.66
CA ILE A 395 -18.23 15.81 -9.38
C ILE A 395 -19.19 14.64 -9.12
N THR A 396 -20.50 14.89 -9.02
CA THR A 396 -21.52 13.81 -8.97
C THR A 396 -21.97 13.34 -10.36
N ASP A 397 -21.28 13.74 -11.42
CA ASP A 397 -21.54 13.21 -12.76
C ASP A 397 -21.03 11.76 -12.84
N GLU A 398 -21.95 10.80 -12.84
CA GLU A 398 -21.67 9.37 -12.89
C GLU A 398 -20.82 8.97 -14.12
N SER A 399 -20.85 9.77 -15.20
CA SER A 399 -20.04 9.55 -16.41
C SER A 399 -18.53 9.70 -16.18
N ILE A 400 -18.12 10.41 -15.11
CA ILE A 400 -16.72 10.60 -14.73
C ILE A 400 -16.18 9.35 -14.02
N TRP A 401 -17.05 8.62 -13.31
CA TRP A 401 -16.62 7.55 -12.40
C TRP A 401 -16.52 6.19 -13.09
N PHE A 402 -17.44 5.87 -14.01
CA PHE A 402 -17.44 4.60 -14.72
C PHE A 402 -17.88 4.81 -16.17
N ALA A 403 -17.01 4.53 -17.14
CA ALA A 403 -17.50 4.21 -18.48
C ALA A 403 -18.34 2.91 -18.35
N GLU A 404 -19.41 2.74 -19.12
CA GLU A 404 -20.25 1.53 -19.06
C GLU A 404 -19.42 0.23 -19.13
N ASP A 405 -18.28 0.28 -19.82
CA ASP A 405 -17.32 -0.82 -19.98
C ASP A 405 -16.60 -1.24 -18.68
N ASP A 406 -16.52 -0.39 -17.65
CA ASP A 406 -15.92 -0.71 -16.35
C ASP A 406 -16.87 -1.48 -15.42
N CYS A 407 -18.18 -1.50 -15.72
CA CYS A 407 -19.17 -2.22 -14.91
C CYS A 407 -19.21 -3.73 -15.17
N GLU A 408 -18.68 -4.18 -16.32
CA GLU A 408 -18.74 -5.59 -16.77
C GLU A 408 -17.54 -6.46 -16.34
N ALA A 409 -16.41 -5.86 -15.93
CA ALA A 409 -15.17 -6.56 -15.56
C ALA A 409 -15.09 -6.94 -14.07
#